data_AF-G0H3Q8-F1
#
_entry.id   AF-G0H3Q8-F1
#
_cell.length_a   1.000
_cell.length_b   1.000
_cell.length_c   1.000
_cell.angle_alpha   90.00
_cell.angle_beta   90.00
_cell.angle_gamma   90.00
#
_symmetry.space_group_name_H-M   'P 1'
#
loop_
_entity.id
_entity.type
_entity.pdbx_description
1 polymer ?
#
loop_
_entity_poly.entity_id
_entity_poly.type
_entity_poly.pdbx_seq_one_letter_code
_entity_poly.pdbx_strand_id
1 'polypeptide(L)'
;MYNLALNQIMTLNLNFVAIIGVLVGLLLGLKIENKNNVILWLLGALIISYLMGPTPYYESIPFSHIFFSGIVGILIGSGIKGISGR
;
A
#
# COMPACT_ATOMS: atom_id res chain seq x y z
N MET A 1 22.55 20.51 -10.96
CA MET A 1 21.34 21.07 -10.32
C MET A 1 20.03 20.53 -10.90
N TYR A 2 19.90 20.36 -12.24
CA TYR A 2 18.68 19.81 -12.86
C TYR A 2 18.27 18.40 -12.35
N ASN A 3 19.25 17.51 -12.14
CA ASN A 3 19.00 16.16 -11.59
C ASN A 3 18.44 16.15 -10.16
N LEU A 4 18.74 17.17 -9.34
CA LEU A 4 18.29 17.18 -7.95
C LEU A 4 16.80 17.55 -7.85
N ALA A 5 16.38 18.55 -8.62
CA ALA A 5 14.97 18.96 -8.69
C ALA A 5 14.10 17.87 -9.32
N LEU A 6 14.58 17.20 -10.38
CA LEU A 6 13.88 16.07 -11.00
C LEU A 6 13.69 14.91 -10.02
N ASN A 7 14.74 14.53 -9.29
CA ASN A 7 14.64 13.48 -8.27
C ASN A 7 13.61 13.84 -7.18
N GLN A 8 13.62 15.08 -6.69
CA GLN A 8 12.64 15.53 -5.69
C GLN A 8 11.19 15.45 -6.19
N ILE A 9 10.94 15.86 -7.45
CA ILE A 9 9.61 15.79 -8.06
C ILE A 9 9.17 14.32 -8.23
N MET A 10 10.07 13.44 -8.68
CA MET A 10 9.76 12.02 -8.82
C MET A 10 9.48 11.34 -7.47
N THR A 11 10.26 11.65 -6.42
CA THR A 11 10.01 11.14 -5.07
C THR A 11 8.68 11.64 -4.50
N LEU A 12 8.34 12.92 -4.70
CA LEU A 12 7.04 13.46 -4.30
C LEU A 12 5.88 12.76 -5.00
N ASN A 13 6.02 12.47 -6.29
CA ASN A 13 5.02 11.74 -7.06
C ASN A 13 4.85 10.30 -6.52
N LEU A 14 5.95 9.58 -6.29
CA LEU A 14 5.90 8.22 -5.73
C LEU A 14 5.24 8.18 -4.35
N ASN A 15 5.57 9.14 -3.47
CA ASN A 15 4.93 9.25 -2.16
C ASN A 15 3.45 9.56 -2.26
N PHE A 16 3.04 10.44 -3.19
CA PHE A 16 1.64 10.72 -3.45
C PHE A 16 0.88 9.47 -3.92
N VAL A 17 1.45 8.69 -4.83
CA VAL A 17 0.86 7.42 -5.28
C VAL A 17 0.79 6.42 -4.13
N ALA A 18 1.78 6.37 -3.25
CA ALA A 18 1.73 5.52 -2.05
C ALA A 18 0.58 5.92 -1.10
N ILE A 19 0.28 7.21 -0.94
CA ILE A 19 -0.90 7.68 -0.18
C ILE A 19 -2.20 7.19 -0.83
N ILE A 20 -2.30 7.28 -2.16
CA ILE A 20 -3.46 6.73 -2.90
C ILE A 20 -3.56 5.22 -2.65
N GLY A 21 -2.44 4.49 -2.66
CA GLY A 21 -2.37 3.08 -2.31
C GLY A 21 -2.98 2.78 -0.93
N VAL A 22 -2.64 3.57 0.09
CA VAL A 22 -3.22 3.46 1.44
C VAL A 22 -4.73 3.68 1.39
N LEU A 23 -5.21 4.73 0.71
CA LEU A 23 -6.64 5.06 0.65
C LEU A 23 -7.45 3.96 -0.04
N VAL A 24 -6.96 3.43 -1.17
CA VAL A 24 -7.59 2.31 -1.87
C VAL A 24 -7.60 1.05 -0.99
N GLY A 25 -6.47 0.74 -0.36
CA GLY A 25 -6.37 -0.37 0.59
C GLY A 25 -7.34 -0.22 1.76
N LEU A 26 -7.50 0.98 2.30
CA LEU A 26 -8.44 1.28 3.38
C LEU A 26 -9.89 1.05 2.97
N LEU A 27 -10.29 1.50 1.78
CA LEU A 27 -11.62 1.25 1.23
C LEU A 27 -11.88 -0.25 1.03
N LEU A 28 -10.88 -1.00 0.55
CA LEU A 28 -10.97 -2.45 0.45
C LEU A 28 -11.11 -3.10 1.83
N GLY A 29 -10.27 -2.71 2.80
CA GLY A 29 -10.30 -3.22 4.16
C GLY A 29 -11.64 -3.02 4.87
N LEU A 30 -12.29 -1.88 4.67
CA LEU A 30 -13.63 -1.59 5.20
C LEU A 30 -14.73 -2.48 4.56
N LYS A 31 -14.53 -2.93 3.32
CA LYS A 31 -15.49 -3.79 2.62
C LYS A 31 -15.35 -5.27 2.98
N ILE A 32 -14.24 -5.69 3.58
CA ILE A 32 -14.07 -7.10 3.98
C ILE A 32 -14.98 -7.41 5.17
N GLU A 33 -15.93 -8.33 5.01
CA GLU A 33 -16.87 -8.73 6.06
C GLU A 33 -16.33 -9.86 6.93
N ASN A 34 -15.69 -10.85 6.31
CA ASN A 34 -15.12 -11.99 7.02
C ASN A 34 -13.65 -11.73 7.38
N LYS A 35 -13.31 -11.79 8.67
CA LYS A 35 -11.94 -11.61 9.17
C LYS A 35 -10.93 -12.57 8.52
N ASN A 36 -11.33 -13.80 8.19
CA ASN A 36 -10.45 -14.75 7.51
C ASN A 36 -10.08 -14.30 6.10
N ASN A 37 -10.95 -13.53 5.43
CA ASN A 37 -10.66 -12.99 4.12
C ASN A 37 -9.63 -11.87 4.18
N VAL A 38 -9.47 -11.18 5.31
CA VAL A 38 -8.43 -10.14 5.48
C VAL A 38 -7.04 -10.74 5.23
N ILE A 39 -6.76 -11.92 5.78
CA ILE A 39 -5.48 -12.60 5.58
C ILE A 39 -5.23 -12.92 4.10
N LEU A 40 -6.26 -13.40 3.38
CA LEU A 40 -6.16 -13.67 1.94
C LEU A 40 -5.86 -12.40 1.13
N TRP A 41 -6.52 -11.29 1.47
CA TRP A 41 -6.27 -9.99 0.84
C TRP A 41 -4.86 -9.47 1.13
N LEU A 42 -4.37 -9.62 2.37
CA LEU A 42 -3.01 -9.23 2.75
C LEU A 42 -1.95 -10.07 2.01
N LEU A 43 -2.16 -11.39 1.93
CA LEU A 43 -1.27 -12.29 1.18
C LEU A 43 -1.26 -11.95 -0.32
N GLY A 44 -2.44 -11.73 -0.91
CA GLY A 44 -2.55 -11.33 -2.31
C GLY A 44 -1.82 -10.02 -2.60
N ALA A 45 -2.04 -9.01 -1.75
CA ALA A 45 -1.37 -7.71 -1.87
C ALA A 45 0.15 -7.82 -1.69
N LEU A 46 0.63 -8.68 -0.79
CA LEU A 46 2.06 -8.94 -0.59
C LEU A 46 2.69 -9.61 -1.81
N ILE A 47 2.03 -10.63 -2.38
CA ILE A 47 2.50 -11.32 -3.60
C ILE A 47 2.57 -10.33 -4.77
N ILE A 48 1.52 -9.53 -4.97
CA ILE A 48 1.49 -8.53 -6.04
C ILE A 48 2.61 -7.48 -5.83
N SER A 49 2.80 -7.04 -4.59
CA SER A 49 3.87 -6.08 -4.26
C SER A 49 5.26 -6.64 -4.55
N TYR A 50 5.49 -7.93 -4.29
CA TYR A 50 6.74 -8.62 -4.63
C TYR A 50 6.93 -8.76 -6.14
N LEU A 51 5.88 -9.16 -6.87
CA LEU A 51 5.94 -9.34 -8.33
C LEU A 51 6.15 -8.02 -9.08
N MET A 52 5.64 -6.90 -8.55
CA MET A 52 5.94 -5.57 -9.10
C MET A 52 7.38 -5.14 -8.87
N GLY A 53 8.07 -5.74 -7.89
CA GLY A 53 9.45 -5.46 -7.59
C GLY A 53 9.69 -4.10 -6.92
N PRO A 54 10.97 -3.75 -6.73
CA PRO A 54 11.37 -2.51 -6.09
C PRO A 54 10.89 -1.31 -6.89
N THR A 55 10.49 -0.29 -6.16
CA THR A 55 10.07 1.00 -6.70
C THR A 55 11.31 1.89 -6.84
N PRO A 56 11.33 2.84 -7.80
CA PRO A 56 12.48 3.71 -8.00
C PRO A 56 12.88 4.40 -6.68
N TYR A 57 14.17 4.54 -6.42
CA TYR A 57 14.76 5.11 -5.21
C TYR A 57 14.62 4.26 -3.92
N TYR A 58 13.97 3.10 -3.98
CA TYR A 58 13.80 2.16 -2.86
C TYR A 58 14.30 0.74 -3.20
N GLU A 59 15.41 0.65 -3.92
CA GLU A 59 15.95 -0.61 -4.48
C GLU A 59 16.38 -1.63 -3.41
N SER A 60 16.69 -1.19 -2.19
CA SER A 60 17.05 -2.06 -1.08
C SER A 60 15.88 -2.92 -0.57
N ILE A 61 14.65 -2.61 -0.97
CA ILE A 61 13.44 -3.32 -0.54
C ILE A 61 12.90 -4.11 -1.74
N PRO A 62 12.77 -5.45 -1.66
CA PRO A 62 12.37 -6.28 -2.81
C PRO A 62 10.85 -6.21 -3.11
N PHE A 63 10.17 -5.17 -2.64
CA PHE A 63 8.73 -4.98 -2.74
C PHE A 63 8.43 -3.55 -3.20
N SER A 64 7.32 -3.38 -3.90
CA SER A 64 6.82 -2.06 -4.27
C SER A 64 6.28 -1.34 -3.03
N HIS A 65 6.93 -0.25 -2.59
CA HIS A 65 6.48 0.51 -1.41
C HIS A 65 5.05 1.06 -1.59
N ILE A 66 4.67 1.37 -2.83
CA ILE A 66 3.33 1.85 -3.21
C ILE A 66 2.27 0.77 -3.01
N PHE A 67 2.54 -0.48 -3.41
CA PHE A 67 1.58 -1.57 -3.20
C PHE A 67 1.60 -2.05 -1.75
N PHE A 68 2.77 -2.02 -1.12
CA PHE A 68 2.92 -2.33 0.29
C PHE A 68 2.13 -1.34 1.17
N SER A 69 2.06 -0.05 0.80
CA SER A 69 1.23 0.91 1.52
C SER A 69 -0.27 0.55 1.47
N GLY A 70 -0.73 -0.11 0.41
CA GLY A 70 -2.08 -0.67 0.33
C GLY A 70 -2.37 -1.74 1.40
N ILE A 71 -1.37 -2.54 1.77
CA ILE A 71 -1.47 -3.52 2.87
C ILE A 71 -1.77 -2.79 4.19
N VAL A 72 -1.07 -1.67 4.45
CA VAL A 72 -1.31 -0.82 5.62
C VAL A 72 -2.74 -0.28 5.60
N GLY A 73 -3.21 0.17 4.43
CA GLY A 73 -4.59 0.58 4.23
C GLY A 73 -5.60 -0.51 4.60
N ILE A 74 -5.42 -1.74 4.08
CA ILE A 74 -6.30 -2.89 4.35
C ILE A 74 -6.36 -3.20 5.85
N LEU A 75 -5.21 -3.19 6.54
CA LEU A 75 -5.13 -3.41 7.98
C LEU A 75 -5.89 -2.33 8.76
N ILE A 76 -5.70 -1.05 8.42
CA ILE A 76 -6.40 0.05 9.08
C ILE A 76 -7.91 -0.05 8.84
N GLY A 77 -8.34 -0.26 7.59
CA GLY A 77 -9.76 -0.35 7.25
C GLY A 77 -10.47 -1.53 7.92
N SER A 78 -9.85 -2.71 7.89
CA SER A 78 -10.39 -3.91 8.57
C SER A 78 -10.37 -3.76 10.10
N GLY A 79 -9.35 -3.10 10.65
CA GLY A 79 -9.25 -2.79 12.07
C GLY A 79 -10.35 -1.83 12.54
N ILE A 80 -10.57 -0.73 11.82
CA ILE A 80 -11.65 0.24 12.09
C ILE A 80 -13.00 -0.47 12.12
N LYS A 81 -13.27 -1.33 11.14
CA LYS A 81 -14.51 -2.11 11.09
C LYS A 81 -14.65 -3.05 12.28
N GLY A 82 -13.58 -3.77 12.61
CA GLY A 82 -13.54 -4.66 13.77
C GLY A 82 -13.76 -3.96 15.11
N ILE A 83 -13.31 -2.71 15.26
CA ILE A 83 -13.56 -1.85 16.44
C ILE A 83 -15.01 -1.34 16.44
N SER A 84 -15.55 -1.01 15.26
CA SER A 84 -16.91 -0.50 15.11
C SER A 84 -18.02 -1.52 15.43
N GLY A 85 -17.68 -2.79 15.71
CA GLY A 85 -18.65 -3.84 16.05
C GLY A 85 -19.64 -4.18 14.93
N ARG A 86 -19.32 -3.80 13.68
CA ARG A 86 -20.10 -4.06 12.47
C ARG A 86 -19.46 -5.15 11.62
#